data_AF-A0A7K0PZL5-F1
#
_entry.id   AF-A0A7K0PZL5-F1
#
_cell.length_a   1.000
_cell.length_b   1.000
_cell.length_c   1.000
_cell.angle_alpha   90.00
_cell.angle_beta   90.00
_cell.angle_gamma   90.00
#
_symmetry.space_group_name_H-M   'P 1'
#
loop_
_entity.id
_entity.type
_entity.pdbx_description
1 polymer ?
#
loop_
_entity_poly.entity_id
_entity_poly.type
_entity_poly.pdbx_seq_one_letter_code
_entity_poly.pdbx_strand_id
1 'polypeptide(L)'
;MGFSSVYRHGFARVAACTQRTALADPAANAENVLRQARACHEDGVAVAVFPELTLSGYSIEDLLLQDPLLDAVEAALATVVEGSRDLLPVLVV
;
A
#
# COMPACT_ATOMS: atom_id res chain seq x y z
N MET A 1 8.70 -26.38 -14.77
CA MET A 1 8.07 -25.12 -15.24
C MET A 1 6.78 -25.45 -15.95
N GLY A 2 5.64 -24.84 -15.55
CA GLY A 2 4.31 -25.20 -16.03
C GLY A 2 3.78 -24.26 -17.13
N PHE A 3 3.05 -24.83 -18.10
CA PHE A 3 2.35 -24.09 -19.18
C PHE A 3 1.33 -23.07 -18.65
N SER A 4 0.78 -23.28 -17.44
CA SER A 4 -0.25 -22.44 -16.81
C SER A 4 0.27 -21.14 -16.15
N SER A 5 1.58 -20.91 -16.12
CA SER A 5 2.14 -19.69 -15.53
C SER A 5 1.94 -18.48 -16.45
N VAL A 6 1.07 -17.53 -16.05
CA VAL A 6 0.83 -16.28 -16.80
C VAL A 6 2.11 -15.44 -16.96
N TYR A 7 2.96 -15.42 -15.93
CA TYR A 7 4.21 -14.66 -15.95
C TYR A 7 5.21 -15.16 -16.99
N ARG A 8 5.26 -16.48 -17.25
CA ARG A 8 6.14 -17.04 -18.29
C ARG A 8 5.75 -16.60 -19.70
N HIS A 9 4.48 -16.25 -19.90
CA HIS A 9 3.94 -15.81 -21.19
C HIS A 9 3.93 -14.27 -21.32
N GLY A 10 4.63 -13.55 -20.43
CA GLY A 10 4.81 -12.10 -20.53
C GLY A 10 3.65 -11.26 -19.97
N PHE A 11 2.71 -11.87 -19.24
CA PHE A 11 1.66 -11.13 -18.54
C PHE A 11 2.14 -10.64 -17.18
N ALA A 12 1.62 -9.50 -16.73
CA ALA A 12 1.76 -9.00 -15.37
C ALA A 12 0.36 -8.89 -14.73
N ARG A 13 0.21 -9.40 -13.51
CA ARG A 13 -1.01 -9.21 -12.73
C ARG A 13 -0.88 -7.91 -11.93
N VAL A 14 -1.87 -7.02 -12.04
CA VAL A 14 -1.88 -5.72 -11.35
C VAL A 14 -3.17 -5.57 -10.56
N ALA A 15 -3.12 -4.83 -9.45
CA ALA A 15 -4.25 -4.59 -8.57
C ALA A 15 -4.45 -3.09 -8.34
N ALA A 16 -5.71 -2.66 -8.36
CA ALA A 16 -6.13 -1.36 -7.83
C ALA A 16 -6.85 -1.60 -6.50
N CYS A 17 -6.29 -1.09 -5.42
CA CYS A 17 -6.72 -1.33 -4.06
C CYS A 17 -7.52 -0.14 -3.53
N THR A 18 -8.51 -0.43 -2.69
CA THR A 18 -9.22 0.60 -1.92
C THR A 18 -9.42 0.10 -0.49
N GLN A 19 -9.36 1.02 0.47
CA GLN A 19 -9.52 0.72 1.88
C GLN A 19 -10.37 1.75 2.58
N ARG A 20 -10.89 1.36 3.75
CA ARG A 20 -11.44 2.31 4.70
C ARG A 20 -10.29 3.15 5.27
N THR A 21 -10.21 4.39 4.83
CA THR A 21 -9.25 5.37 5.36
C THR A 21 -9.62 5.77 6.78
N ALA A 22 -8.64 5.74 7.68
CA ALA A 22 -8.69 6.39 8.98
C ALA A 22 -8.09 7.80 8.83
N LEU A 23 -8.90 8.84 8.99
CA LEU A 23 -8.45 10.22 8.77
C LEU A 23 -7.44 10.64 9.84
N ALA A 24 -6.30 11.17 9.41
CA ALA A 24 -5.21 11.61 10.28
C ALA A 24 -4.66 10.51 11.24
N ASP A 25 -4.81 9.23 10.86
CA ASP A 25 -4.22 8.10 11.55
C ASP A 25 -3.34 7.27 10.60
N PRO A 26 -2.08 7.70 10.38
CA PRO A 26 -1.16 7.01 9.47
C PRO A 26 -0.82 5.59 9.86
N ALA A 27 -0.79 5.26 11.15
CA ALA A 27 -0.50 3.91 11.62
C ALA A 27 -1.61 2.93 11.20
N ALA A 28 -2.88 3.28 11.43
CA ALA A 28 -4.01 2.46 11.00
C ALA A 28 -4.06 2.30 9.46
N ASN A 29 -3.72 3.36 8.72
CA ASN A 29 -3.68 3.29 7.26
C ASN A 29 -2.53 2.41 6.73
N ALA A 30 -1.35 2.46 7.35
CA ALA A 30 -0.23 1.58 7.01
C ALA A 30 -0.57 0.09 7.25
N GLU A 31 -1.23 -0.24 8.35
CA GLU A 31 -1.70 -1.60 8.62
C GLU A 31 -2.69 -2.09 7.55
N ASN A 32 -3.60 -1.21 7.13
CA ASN A 32 -4.56 -1.51 6.05
C ASN A 32 -3.87 -1.74 4.71
N VAL A 33 -2.88 -0.91 4.36
CA VAL A 33 -2.03 -1.10 3.17
C VAL A 33 -1.37 -2.46 3.21
N LEU A 34 -0.67 -2.79 4.29
CA LEU A 34 0.06 -4.06 4.43
C LEU A 34 -0.88 -5.26 4.40
N ARG A 35 -2.09 -5.14 4.95
CA ARG A 35 -3.12 -6.20 4.88
C ARG A 35 -3.52 -6.48 3.42
N GLN A 36 -3.75 -5.45 2.62
CA GLN A 36 -4.07 -5.62 1.20
C GLN A 36 -2.87 -6.07 0.38
N ALA A 37 -1.67 -5.57 0.68
CA ALA A 37 -0.43 -5.97 0.04
C ALA A 37 -0.15 -7.47 0.23
N ARG A 38 -0.41 -8.01 1.43
CA ARG A 38 -0.35 -9.46 1.69
C ARG A 38 -1.33 -10.25 0.84
N ALA A 39 -2.58 -9.80 0.72
CA ALA A 39 -3.54 -10.44 -0.17
C ALA A 39 -3.07 -10.42 -1.64
N CYS A 40 -2.54 -9.27 -2.10
CA CYS A 40 -1.96 -9.14 -3.42
C CYS A 40 -0.75 -10.06 -3.63
N HIS A 41 0.07 -10.26 -2.60
CA HIS A 41 1.20 -11.19 -2.63
C HIS A 41 0.73 -12.65 -2.84
N GLU A 42 -0.26 -13.10 -2.06
CA GLU A 42 -0.85 -14.44 -2.21
C GLU A 42 -1.47 -14.62 -3.61
N ASP A 43 -2.07 -13.56 -4.14
CA ASP A 43 -2.59 -13.53 -5.50
C ASP A 43 -1.48 -13.36 -6.56
N GLY A 44 -0.20 -13.34 -6.21
CA GLY A 44 0.90 -13.20 -7.16
C GLY A 44 0.79 -11.93 -8.01
N VAL A 45 0.34 -10.82 -7.43
CA VAL A 45 0.28 -9.49 -8.06
C VAL A 45 1.69 -8.90 -8.16
N ALA A 46 2.02 -8.29 -9.30
CA ALA A 46 3.29 -7.61 -9.53
C ALA A 46 3.25 -6.13 -9.10
N VAL A 47 2.11 -5.45 -9.23
CA VAL A 47 1.94 -4.04 -8.85
C VAL A 47 0.58 -3.85 -8.18
N ALA A 48 0.57 -3.24 -7.00
CA ALA A 48 -0.64 -2.85 -6.28
C ALA A 48 -0.64 -1.32 -6.07
N VAL A 49 -1.66 -0.64 -6.60
CA VAL A 49 -1.83 0.81 -6.47
C VAL A 49 -2.90 1.13 -5.43
N PHE A 50 -2.64 2.11 -4.59
CA PHE A 50 -3.54 2.59 -3.54
C PHE A 50 -4.04 4.01 -3.84
N PRO A 51 -5.10 4.48 -3.15
CA PRO A 51 -5.66 5.81 -3.37
C PRO A 51 -4.66 6.95 -3.06
N GLU A 52 -5.01 8.16 -3.48
CA GLU A 52 -4.25 9.37 -3.15
C GLU A 52 -4.18 9.62 -1.64
N LEU A 53 -3.01 10.08 -1.16
CA LEU A 53 -2.75 10.42 0.24
C LEU A 53 -3.17 9.28 1.19
N THR A 54 -2.87 8.04 0.82
CA THR A 54 -3.37 6.85 1.52
C THR A 54 -3.01 6.84 3.01
N LEU A 55 -1.80 7.27 3.37
CA LEU A 55 -1.35 7.23 4.76
C LEU A 55 -1.97 8.34 5.62
N SER A 56 -2.16 9.55 5.13
CA SER A 56 -2.77 10.63 5.92
C SER A 56 -4.30 10.63 5.85
N GLY A 57 -4.85 10.19 4.71
CA GLY A 57 -6.20 10.47 4.28
C GLY A 57 -6.27 11.78 3.50
N TYR A 58 -6.95 11.74 2.35
CA TYR A 58 -7.06 12.84 1.40
C TYR A 58 -7.82 14.06 1.96
N SER A 59 -8.93 13.82 2.68
CA SER A 59 -9.92 14.86 3.01
C SER A 59 -9.68 15.53 4.37
N ILE A 60 -8.43 15.75 4.77
CA ILE A 60 -8.09 16.31 6.09
C ILE A 60 -7.67 17.78 6.04
N GLU A 61 -7.66 18.39 4.84
CA GLU A 61 -7.45 19.82 4.62
C GLU A 61 -6.20 20.36 5.35
N ASP A 62 -6.33 21.45 6.12
CA ASP A 62 -5.23 22.11 6.83
C ASP A 62 -4.46 21.20 7.83
N LEU A 63 -5.01 20.04 8.18
CA LEU A 63 -4.26 19.05 8.97
C LEU A 63 -3.03 18.55 8.22
N LEU A 64 -3.02 18.58 6.88
CA LEU A 64 -1.85 18.26 6.05
C LEU A 64 -0.64 19.17 6.32
N LEU A 65 -0.85 20.32 6.95
CA LEU A 65 0.19 21.31 7.26
C LEU A 65 0.79 21.14 8.66
N GLN A 66 0.36 20.12 9.42
CA GLN A 66 0.80 19.93 10.81
C GLN A 66 2.02 19.00 10.87
N ASP A 67 3.14 19.49 11.42
CA ASP A 67 4.37 18.69 11.60
C ASP A 67 4.11 17.34 12.30
N PRO A 68 3.30 17.25 13.38
CA PRO A 68 3.01 15.96 14.02
C PRO A 68 2.33 14.94 13.10
N LEU A 69 1.53 15.39 12.13
CA LEU A 69 0.94 14.49 11.14
C LEU A 69 2.00 14.03 10.14
N LEU A 70 2.84 14.94 9.65
CA LEU A 70 3.91 14.62 8.70
C LEU A 70 4.89 13.62 9.29
N ASP A 71 5.32 13.83 10.53
CA ASP A 71 6.17 12.89 11.30
C ASP A 71 5.51 11.51 11.41
N ALA A 72 4.20 11.47 11.68
CA ALA A 72 3.45 10.21 11.76
C ALA A 72 3.34 9.52 10.39
N VAL A 73 3.19 10.28 9.30
CA VAL A 73 3.20 9.73 7.92
C VAL A 73 4.55 9.12 7.58
N GLU A 74 5.66 9.78 7.92
CA GLU A 74 7.01 9.24 7.70
C GLU A 74 7.24 7.94 8.48
N ALA A 75 6.82 7.88 9.75
CA ALA A 75 6.90 6.67 10.57
C ALA A 75 6.03 5.53 10.03
N ALA A 76 4.82 5.85 9.57
CA ALA A 76 3.92 4.89 8.93
C ALA A 76 4.48 4.39 7.59
N LEU A 77 5.08 5.26 6.78
CA LEU A 77 5.74 4.88 5.53
C LEU A 77 6.91 3.95 5.79
N ALA A 78 7.74 4.22 6.80
CA ALA A 78 8.82 3.32 7.21
C ALA A 78 8.28 1.94 7.63
N THR A 79 7.11 1.89 8.26
CA THR A 79 6.41 0.64 8.60
C THR A 79 5.97 -0.11 7.34
N VAL A 80 5.44 0.57 6.33
CA VAL A 80 5.09 -0.05 5.04
C VAL A 80 6.33 -0.57 4.32
N VAL A 81 7.43 0.19 4.32
CA VAL A 81 8.71 -0.22 3.72
C VAL A 81 9.22 -1.49 4.39
N GLU A 82 9.30 -1.53 5.72
CA GLU A 82 9.76 -2.73 6.44
C GLU A 82 8.80 -3.92 6.24
N GLY A 83 7.49 -3.68 6.31
CA GLY A 83 6.47 -4.72 6.13
C GLY A 83 6.35 -5.26 4.71
N SER A 84 6.95 -4.59 3.71
CA SER A 84 6.89 -5.00 2.30
C SER A 84 8.08 -5.84 1.84
N ARG A 85 9.10 -6.05 2.69
CA ARG A 85 10.37 -6.71 2.32
C ARG A 85 10.20 -8.13 1.75
N ASP A 86 9.22 -8.86 2.26
CA ASP A 86 8.92 -10.22 1.84
C ASP A 86 7.70 -10.30 0.91
N LEU A 87 7.17 -9.15 0.46
CA LEU A 87 6.02 -9.07 -0.42
C LEU A 87 6.48 -8.94 -1.88
N LEU A 88 5.86 -9.74 -2.74
CA LEU A 88 6.07 -9.70 -4.20
C LEU A 88 5.73 -8.36 -4.86
N PRO A 89 4.56 -7.74 -4.62
CA PRO A 89 4.13 -6.58 -5.40
C PRO A 89 4.94 -5.33 -5.09
N VAL A 90 5.20 -4.54 -6.13
CA VAL A 90 5.51 -3.11 -5.97
C VAL A 90 4.26 -2.42 -5.42
N LEU A 91 4.41 -1.66 -4.34
CA LEU A 91 3.34 -0.91 -3.70
C LEU A 91 3.43 0.57 -4.11
N VAL A 92 2.36 1.13 -4.64
CA VAL A 92 2.22 2.57 -4.91
C VAL A 92 1.24 3.13 -3.89
N VAL A 93 1.76 3.79 -2.86
CA VAL A 93 1.04 4.21 -1.64
C VAL A 93 1.05 5.72 -1.45
#